data_AF-A0A2G9GU77-F1
#
_entry.id   AF-A0A2G9GU77-F1
#
_cell.length_a   1.000
_cell.length_b   1.000
_cell.length_c   1.000
_cell.angle_alpha   90.00
_cell.angle_beta   90.00
_cell.angle_gamma   90.00
#
_symmetry.space_group_name_H-M   'P 1'
#
loop_
_entity.id
_entity.type
_entity.pdbx_description
1 polymer ?
#
loop_
_entity_poly.entity_id
_entity_poly.type
_entity_poly.pdbx_seq_one_letter_code
_entity_poly.pdbx_strand_id
1 'polypeptide(L)'
;MLFNCSENILLSPLNCSSTSPCRQFEEKAAQGVGCRNTLCCSFLKDSSMTSRRIRVRVGGCTAYTSVVDFKEGQSVEDWPYGIQLQWLPPK
;
A
#
# COMPACT_ATOMS: atom_id res chain seq x y z
N MET A 1 -0.40 -1.50 0.57
CA MET A 1 -0.14 -0.25 1.30
C MET A 1 1.23 -0.29 1.94
N LEU A 2 1.85 0.87 2.03
CA LEU A 2 3.23 1.12 2.40
C LEU A 2 3.24 2.18 3.51
N PHE A 3 3.80 1.86 4.67
CA PHE A 3 3.72 2.73 5.85
C PHE A 3 5.10 3.14 6.36
N ASN A 4 5.15 4.31 7.00
CA ASN A 4 6.35 4.88 7.59
C ASN A 4 7.52 4.85 6.58
N CYS A 5 7.25 5.42 5.41
CA CYS A 5 8.18 5.42 4.28
C CYS A 5 9.13 6.61 4.34
N SER A 6 10.36 6.41 3.89
CA SER A 6 11.25 7.53 3.54
C SER A 6 10.75 8.26 2.30
N GLU A 7 10.98 9.57 2.22
CA GLU A 7 10.67 10.40 1.05
C GLU A 7 11.34 9.90 -0.23
N ASN A 8 12.41 9.12 -0.13
CA ASN A 8 13.05 8.46 -1.28
C ASN A 8 12.09 7.54 -2.06
N ILE A 9 10.98 7.09 -1.44
CA ILE A 9 9.96 6.28 -2.11
C ILE A 9 9.15 7.08 -3.15
N LEU A 10 9.12 8.42 -3.05
CA LEU A 10 8.34 9.32 -3.93
C LEU A 10 8.81 9.30 -5.39
N LEU A 11 10.00 8.75 -5.65
CA LEU A 11 10.52 8.51 -7.01
C LEU A 11 9.84 7.31 -7.70
N SER A 12 9.01 6.55 -6.98
CA SER A 12 8.21 5.45 -7.52
C SER A 12 6.78 5.93 -7.81
N PRO A 13 6.08 5.42 -8.84
CA PRO A 13 4.72 5.82 -9.18
C PRO A 13 3.71 5.24 -8.19
N LEU A 14 3.74 5.75 -6.96
CA LEU A 14 2.90 5.36 -5.84
C LEU A 14 1.84 6.44 -5.60
N ASN A 15 0.68 6.03 -5.10
CA ASN A 15 -0.33 6.96 -4.63
C ASN A 15 -0.12 7.24 -3.13
N CYS A 16 0.51 8.38 -2.84
CA CYS A 16 0.74 8.90 -1.49
C CYS A 16 -0.19 10.10 -1.16
N SER A 17 -1.26 10.32 -1.92
CA SER A 17 -2.19 11.43 -1.68
C SER A 17 -2.94 11.27 -0.36
N SER A 18 -3.53 12.36 0.13
CA SER A 18 -4.42 12.35 1.30
C SER A 18 -5.65 11.46 1.11
N THR A 19 -6.08 11.22 -0.13
CA THR A 19 -7.23 10.38 -0.48
C THR A 19 -6.86 8.92 -0.76
N SER A 20 -5.58 8.56 -0.65
CA SER A 20 -5.11 7.21 -0.93
C SER A 20 -5.68 6.18 0.04
N PRO A 21 -5.83 4.90 -0.36
CA PRO A 21 -6.23 3.82 0.55
C PRO A 21 -5.37 3.71 1.81
N CYS A 22 -4.10 4.10 1.72
CA CYS A 22 -3.18 4.12 2.87
C CYS A 22 -3.68 5.05 3.99
N ARG A 23 -4.16 6.25 3.62
CA ARG A 23 -4.71 7.23 4.57
C ARG A 23 -6.04 6.78 5.16
N GLN A 24 -6.90 6.17 4.35
CA GLN A 24 -8.15 5.59 4.85
C GLN A 24 -7.89 4.50 5.89
N PHE A 25 -6.88 3.66 5.67
CA PHE A 25 -6.45 2.63 6.63
C PHE A 25 -5.90 3.23 7.92
N GLU A 26 -5.03 4.24 7.83
CA GLU A 26 -4.43 4.93 8.98
C GLU A 26 -5.47 5.58 9.90
N GLU A 27 -6.55 6.11 9.31
CA GLU A 27 -7.63 6.75 10.06
C GLU A 27 -8.55 5.73 10.73
N LYS A 28 -8.96 4.69 9.99
CA LYS A 28 -10.07 3.80 10.39
C LYS A 28 -9.61 2.46 11.00
N ALA A 29 -8.47 1.92 10.59
CA ALA A 29 -7.97 0.65 11.14
C ALA A 29 -7.18 0.87 12.44
N ALA A 30 -7.46 0.06 13.45
CA ALA A 30 -6.71 0.06 14.72
C ALA A 30 -5.21 -0.20 14.50
N GLN A 31 -4.86 -1.03 13.52
CA GLN A 31 -3.47 -1.35 13.18
C GLN A 31 -2.76 -0.18 12.47
N GLY A 32 -3.52 0.75 11.87
CA GLY A 32 -2.99 1.91 11.17
C GLY A 32 -2.52 3.03 12.10
N VAL A 33 -2.96 3.03 13.36
CA VAL A 33 -2.68 4.09 14.35
C VAL A 33 -1.18 4.35 14.54
N GLY A 34 -0.36 3.29 14.51
CA GLY A 34 1.09 3.39 14.69
C GLY A 34 1.81 4.12 13.54
N CYS A 35 1.13 4.34 12.42
CA CYS A 35 1.68 5.04 11.26
C CYS A 35 1.11 6.45 11.11
N ARG A 36 0.36 6.94 12.12
CA ARG A 36 -0.29 8.25 12.06
C ARG A 36 0.68 9.39 11.85
N ASN A 37 0.33 10.33 10.99
CA ASN A 37 1.12 11.51 10.65
C ASN A 37 2.49 11.20 10.00
N THR A 38 2.71 9.97 9.51
CA THR A 38 3.91 9.61 8.74
C THR A 38 3.60 9.60 7.23
N LEU A 39 4.63 9.44 6.39
CA LEU A 39 4.44 9.23 4.96
C LEU A 39 3.82 7.85 4.72
N CYS A 40 2.64 7.84 4.09
CA CYS A 40 1.84 6.66 3.79
C CYS A 40 1.59 6.62 2.27
N CYS A 41 1.86 5.49 1.63
CA CYS A 41 1.69 5.32 0.19
C CYS A 41 0.95 4.02 -0.13
N SER A 42 0.30 3.98 -1.30
CA SER A 42 -0.41 2.80 -1.78
C SER A 42 -0.13 2.56 -3.26
N PHE A 43 -0.30 1.33 -3.69
CA PHE A 43 -0.25 0.95 -5.10
C PHE A 43 -1.28 -0.14 -5.33
N LEU A 44 -1.84 -0.17 -6.55
CA LEU A 44 -2.79 -1.19 -7.00
C LEU A 44 -2.07 -2.20 -7.89
N LYS A 45 -2.63 -3.42 -7.97
CA LYS A 45 -2.07 -4.52 -8.78
C LYS A 45 -1.89 -4.17 -10.26
N ASP A 46 -2.76 -3.30 -10.79
CA ASP A 46 -2.75 -2.87 -12.19
C ASP A 46 -2.02 -1.53 -12.40
N SER A 47 -1.32 -1.03 -11.38
CA SER A 47 -0.48 0.16 -11.51
C SER A 47 0.73 -0.11 -12.42
N SER A 48 1.28 0.96 -13.03
CA SER A 48 2.45 0.87 -13.92
C SER A 48 3.72 0.34 -13.25
N MET A 49 3.68 0.06 -11.93
CA MET A 49 4.71 -0.68 -11.19
C MET A 49 4.77 -2.16 -11.62
N THR A 50 5.28 -2.38 -12.83
CA THR A 50 5.56 -3.71 -13.40
C THR A 50 6.75 -4.43 -12.75
N SER A 51 7.41 -3.84 -11.74
CA SER A 51 8.64 -4.37 -11.16
C SER A 51 8.48 -4.98 -9.78
N ARG A 52 8.23 -6.29 -9.83
CA ARG A 52 8.69 -7.37 -8.93
C ARG A 52 9.63 -6.89 -7.80
N ARG A 53 9.14 -7.00 -6.55
CA ARG A 53 9.86 -7.09 -5.25
C ARG A 53 9.47 -5.96 -4.29
N ILE A 54 8.76 -6.33 -3.23
CA ILE A 54 8.72 -5.56 -2.00
C ILE A 54 10.12 -5.67 -1.36
N ARG A 55 10.95 -4.64 -1.50
CA ARG A 55 12.30 -4.61 -0.90
C ARG A 55 12.25 -3.98 0.48
N VAL A 56 12.51 -4.79 1.50
CA VAL A 56 12.81 -4.28 2.85
C VAL A 56 14.26 -3.78 2.82
N ARG A 57 14.45 -2.46 2.80
CA ARG A 57 15.77 -1.82 2.83
C ARG A 57 15.76 -0.59 3.71
N VAL A 58 16.92 -0.22 4.26
CA VAL A 58 17.13 1.08 4.89
C VAL A 58 16.85 2.18 3.84
N GLY A 59 16.00 3.15 4.19
CA GLY A 59 15.51 4.17 3.23
C GLY A 59 14.28 3.74 2.40
N GLY A 60 13.64 2.61 2.73
CA GLY A 60 12.35 2.19 2.19
C GLY A 60 11.18 2.47 3.14
N CYS A 61 10.19 1.59 3.13
CA CYS A 61 9.09 1.60 4.12
C CYS A 61 9.38 0.55 5.19
N THR A 62 9.04 0.86 6.44
CA THR A 62 9.31 -0.06 7.57
C THR A 62 8.19 -1.08 7.77
N ALA A 63 7.00 -0.81 7.26
CA ALA A 63 5.85 -1.69 7.38
C ALA A 63 5.01 -1.72 6.10
N TYR A 64 4.33 -2.85 5.90
CA TYR A 64 3.55 -3.16 4.71
C TYR A 64 2.24 -3.82 5.15
N THR A 65 1.15 -3.46 4.50
CA THR A 65 -0.11 -4.22 4.61
C THR A 65 -0.72 -4.39 3.23
N SER A 66 -1.29 -5.56 2.97
CA SER A 66 -1.87 -5.92 1.67
C SER A 66 -3.33 -6.30 1.83
N VAL A 67 -4.13 -5.82 0.88
CA VAL A 67 -5.55 -6.12 0.76
C VAL A 67 -5.74 -6.82 -0.57
N VAL A 68 -6.40 -7.97 -0.55
CA VAL A 68 -6.74 -8.71 -1.76
C VAL A 68 -8.03 -8.16 -2.33
N ASP A 69 -8.25 -8.26 -3.65
CA ASP A 69 -9.52 -7.89 -4.29
C ASP A 69 -10.12 -6.54 -3.84
N PHE A 70 -9.25 -5.56 -3.60
CA PHE A 70 -9.63 -4.23 -3.11
C PHE A 70 -10.62 -3.56 -4.06
N LYS A 71 -11.72 -3.05 -3.50
CA LYS A 71 -12.74 -2.28 -4.22
C LYS A 71 -12.84 -0.88 -3.63
N GLU A 72 -12.85 0.13 -4.49
CA GLU A 72 -13.05 1.51 -4.06
C GLU A 72 -14.43 1.66 -3.39
N GLY A 73 -14.48 2.46 -2.31
CA GLY A 73 -15.70 2.71 -1.54
C GLY A 73 -16.03 1.66 -0.48
N GLN A 74 -15.32 0.54 -0.42
CA GLN A 74 -15.49 -0.46 0.64
C GLN A 74 -14.96 0.07 1.98
N SER A 75 -15.69 -0.21 3.07
CA SER A 75 -15.26 0.14 4.43
C SER A 75 -13.97 -0.61 4.79
N VAL A 76 -13.13 -0.01 5.64
CA VAL A 76 -11.82 -0.59 6.01
C VAL A 76 -12.00 -1.87 6.84
N GLU A 77 -13.12 -1.95 7.55
CA GLU A 77 -13.57 -3.07 8.35
C GLU A 77 -13.88 -4.30 7.49
N ASP A 78 -14.34 -4.09 6.25
CA ASP A 78 -14.68 -5.16 5.31
C ASP A 78 -13.51 -5.57 4.41
N TRP A 79 -12.35 -4.90 4.51
CA TRP A 79 -11.22 -5.19 3.63
C TRP A 79 -10.66 -6.59 3.88
N PRO A 80 -10.55 -7.43 2.83
CA PRO A 80 -9.95 -8.74 2.98
C PRO A 80 -8.41 -8.60 2.94
N TYR A 81 -7.78 -8.76 4.10
CA TYR A 81 -6.33 -8.72 4.23
C TYR A 81 -5.70 -10.03 3.77
N GLY A 82 -4.61 -9.96 3.01
CA GLY A 82 -3.92 -11.15 2.50
C GLY A 82 -2.96 -10.85 1.36
N ILE A 83 -2.40 -11.90 0.76
CA ILE A 83 -1.47 -11.80 -0.36
C ILE A 83 -2.16 -12.32 -1.62
N GLN A 84 -2.31 -11.46 -2.63
CA GLN A 84 -2.82 -11.85 -3.95
C GLN A 84 -1.65 -12.22 -4.87
N LEU A 85 -1.66 -13.45 -5.37
CA LEU A 85 -0.74 -13.92 -6.39
C LEU A 85 -1.47 -13.91 -7.74
N GLN A 86 -1.04 -13.04 -8.66
CA GLN A 86 -1.57 -13.00 -10.02
C GLN A 86 -0.58 -13.65 -10.97
N TRP A 87 -1.05 -14.65 -11.71
CA TRP A 87 -0.32 -15.25 -12.82
C TRP A 87 -0.81 -14.62 -14.11
N LEU A 88 0.10 -14.02 -14.87
CA LEU A 88 -0.15 -13.66 -16.26
C LEU A 88 0.52 -14.72 -17.14
N PRO A 89 -0.19 -15.28 -18.14
CA PRO A 89 0.46 -16.16 -19.11
C PRO A 89 1.61 -15.40 -19.79
N PRO A 90 2.70 -16.11 -20.17
CA PRO A 90 3.75 -15.51 -20.98
C PRO A 90 3.13 -14.95 -22.27
N LYS A 91 3.57 -13.75 -22.66
CA LYS A 91 3.22 -13.13 -23.94
C LYS A 91 4.12 -13.67 -25.05
#